data_AF-A0A6M4BUC3-F1
#
_entry.id   AF-A0A6M4BUC3-F1
#
_cell.length_a   1.000
_cell.length_b   1.000
_cell.length_c   1.000
_cell.angle_alpha   90.00
_cell.angle_beta   90.00
_cell.angle_gamma   90.00
#
_symmetry.space_group_name_H-M   'P 1'
#
loop_
_entity.id
_entity.type
_entity.pdbx_description
1 polymer ?
#
loop_
_entity_poly.entity_id
_entity_poly.type
_entity_poly.pdbx_seq_one_letter_code
_entity_poly.pdbx_strand_id
1 'polypeptide(L)'
;FDVEESQFTKRVLGKVDAMDADFGQNANLTYFIQPPSKDLPFEISPFTGVFSVNGELDREREDKYILTVVARDNGYEKRLSSSVSVEIQVLDVNDNSPQFFNYNELKQWKSPDADKYEAVKMMPVYKATLEENAPIGTTVARVYANDSDFIGNGNGLILYSLPQRKNQLNLFSIDSKEGIVTTIGRLDYENQDVYNVTIIASDLGSPSLSS
;
A
#
# COMPACT_ATOMS: atom_id res chain seq x y z
N PHE A 1 -7.33 17.83 5.05
CA PHE A 1 -8.25 17.35 4.01
C PHE A 1 -7.95 15.90 3.79
N ASP A 2 -8.97 15.07 3.57
CA ASP A 2 -8.76 13.64 3.40
C ASP A 2 -9.23 13.25 2.00
N VAL A 3 -8.43 12.44 1.31
CA VAL A 3 -8.68 12.03 -0.08
C VAL A 3 -8.20 10.60 -0.28
N GLU A 4 -9.04 9.74 -0.85
CA GLU A 4 -8.62 8.38 -1.22
C GLU A 4 -7.64 8.42 -2.40
N GLU A 5 -6.72 7.47 -2.47
CA GLU A 5 -5.75 7.40 -3.58
C GLU A 5 -6.38 7.05 -4.93
N SER A 6 -7.50 6.34 -4.93
CA SER A 6 -8.27 5.97 -6.15
C SER A 6 -8.97 7.16 -6.83
N GLN A 7 -8.78 8.38 -6.33
CA GLN A 7 -9.53 9.54 -6.77
C GLN A 7 -8.97 10.15 -8.05
N PHE A 8 -9.89 10.46 -8.96
CA PHE A 8 -9.54 11.06 -10.24
C PHE A 8 -9.11 12.52 -10.11
N THR A 9 -8.32 12.96 -11.08
CA THR A 9 -7.97 14.37 -11.27
C THR A 9 -9.22 15.27 -11.28
N LYS A 10 -9.06 16.48 -10.75
CA LYS A 10 -10.07 17.54 -10.57
C LYS A 10 -11.09 17.32 -9.45
N ARG A 11 -10.93 16.29 -8.62
CA ARG A 11 -11.71 16.23 -7.36
C ARG A 11 -11.39 17.45 -6.50
N VAL A 12 -12.42 18.17 -6.09
CA VAL A 12 -12.30 19.30 -5.15
C VAL A 12 -12.15 18.75 -3.73
N LEU A 13 -11.11 19.18 -3.02
CA LEU A 13 -10.85 18.83 -1.62
C LEU A 13 -11.45 19.85 -0.66
N GLY A 14 -11.47 21.12 -1.06
CA GLY A 14 -11.97 22.21 -0.23
C GLY A 14 -11.58 23.58 -0.78
N LYS A 15 -11.69 24.61 0.06
CA LYS A 15 -11.27 25.98 -0.25
C LYS A 15 -10.47 26.53 0.92
N VAL A 16 -9.41 27.26 0.60
CA VAL A 16 -8.75 28.18 1.54
C VAL A 16 -9.31 29.58 1.29
N ASP A 17 -9.63 30.30 2.37
CA ASP A 17 -10.16 31.66 2.27
C ASP A 17 -9.27 32.63 3.05
N ALA A 18 -9.15 33.84 2.50
CA ALA A 18 -8.45 34.95 3.13
C ALA A 18 -9.25 36.23 2.86
N MET A 19 -9.17 37.18 3.80
CA MET A 19 -9.86 38.46 3.71
C MET A 19 -8.84 39.59 3.82
N ASP A 20 -8.98 40.58 2.95
CA ASP A 20 -8.26 41.85 3.01
C ASP A 20 -9.27 42.98 3.25
N ALA A 21 -8.99 43.87 4.19
CA ALA A 21 -9.91 44.93 4.60
C ALA A 21 -9.81 46.19 3.72
N ASP A 22 -8.84 46.22 2.80
CA ASP A 22 -8.65 47.33 1.86
C ASP A 22 -9.75 47.37 0.78
N PHE A 23 -9.71 48.39 -0.08
CA PHE A 23 -10.65 48.57 -1.19
C PHE A 23 -9.94 48.50 -2.55
N GLY A 24 -10.64 47.99 -3.57
CA GLY A 24 -10.14 47.95 -4.94
C GLY A 24 -9.06 46.87 -5.17
N GLN A 25 -8.04 47.17 -5.97
CA GLN A 25 -7.02 46.19 -6.37
C GLN A 25 -6.21 45.65 -5.18
N ASN A 26 -6.06 46.43 -4.11
CA ASN A 26 -5.40 46.00 -2.88
C ASN A 26 -6.20 44.91 -2.13
N ALA A 27 -7.49 44.77 -2.39
CA ALA A 27 -8.32 43.69 -1.82
C ALA A 27 -8.41 42.45 -2.73
N ASN A 28 -7.84 42.51 -3.94
CA ASN A 28 -7.89 41.40 -4.88
C ASN A 28 -6.80 40.38 -4.55
N LEU A 29 -7.16 39.32 -3.84
CA LEU A 29 -6.25 38.28 -3.40
C LEU A 29 -6.01 37.23 -4.48
N THR A 30 -4.76 36.77 -4.55
CA THR A 30 -4.35 35.62 -5.36
C THR A 30 -3.77 34.53 -4.47
N TYR A 31 -4.11 33.28 -4.78
CA TYR A 31 -3.70 32.10 -4.01
C TYR A 31 -2.68 31.25 -4.79
N PHE A 32 -1.67 30.74 -4.09
CA PHE A 32 -0.70 29.81 -4.68
C PHE A 32 -0.03 28.94 -3.61
N ILE A 33 0.51 27.79 -4.01
CA ILE A 33 1.28 26.88 -3.16
C ILE A 33 2.76 27.28 -3.18
N GLN A 34 3.42 27.24 -2.02
CA GLN A 34 4.84 27.54 -1.88
C GLN A 34 5.62 26.39 -1.20
N PRO A 35 6.79 25.97 -1.76
CA PRO A 35 7.34 26.39 -3.04
C PRO A 35 6.49 25.91 -4.23
N PRO A 36 6.52 26.61 -5.38
CA PRO A 36 5.87 26.11 -6.59
C PRO A 36 6.50 24.78 -7.01
N SER A 37 5.66 23.76 -7.21
CA SER A 37 6.09 22.44 -7.70
C SER A 37 5.12 21.96 -8.79
N LYS A 38 5.67 21.45 -9.90
CA LYS A 38 4.89 20.81 -10.96
C LYS A 38 4.62 19.34 -10.70
N ASP A 39 5.40 18.73 -9.81
CA ASP A 39 5.31 17.30 -9.48
C ASP A 39 4.31 17.04 -8.35
N LEU A 40 3.72 18.09 -7.78
CA LEU A 40 2.72 17.99 -6.74
C LEU A 40 1.38 17.52 -7.35
N PRO A 41 0.72 16.49 -6.80
CA PRO A 41 -0.56 15.99 -7.33
C PRO A 41 -1.76 16.86 -6.91
N PHE A 42 -1.52 18.12 -6.56
CA PHE A 42 -2.54 19.06 -6.12
C PHE A 42 -2.35 20.43 -6.75
N GLU A 43 -3.47 21.12 -6.92
CA GLU A 43 -3.49 22.51 -7.38
C GLU A 43 -4.43 23.37 -6.53
N ILE A 44 -4.21 24.68 -6.59
CA ILE A 44 -5.12 25.68 -6.03
C ILE A 44 -5.50 26.69 -7.11
N SER A 45 -6.79 26.96 -7.22
CA SER A 45 -7.29 27.99 -8.11
C SER A 45 -6.88 29.38 -7.60
N PRO A 46 -6.14 30.18 -8.39
CA PRO A 46 -5.56 31.43 -7.91
C PRO A 46 -6.58 32.50 -7.57
N PHE A 47 -7.81 32.41 -8.09
CA PHE A 47 -8.85 33.41 -7.89
C PHE A 47 -9.95 32.96 -6.92
N THR A 48 -10.09 31.64 -6.69
CA THR A 48 -11.17 31.10 -5.85
C THR A 48 -10.65 30.44 -4.59
N GLY A 49 -9.35 30.19 -4.46
CA GLY A 49 -8.76 29.46 -3.33
C GLY A 49 -9.20 27.98 -3.26
N VAL A 50 -9.93 27.49 -4.26
CA VAL A 50 -10.40 26.10 -4.33
C VAL A 50 -9.20 25.19 -4.57
N PHE A 51 -9.10 24.16 -3.74
CA PHE A 51 -8.04 23.18 -3.74
C PHE A 51 -8.54 21.87 -4.37
N SER A 52 -7.79 21.33 -5.32
CA SER A 52 -8.18 20.13 -6.08
C SER A 52 -7.01 19.19 -6.36
N VAL A 53 -7.33 17.92 -6.61
CA VAL A 53 -6.38 16.91 -7.10
C VAL A 53 -6.02 17.22 -8.55
N ASN A 54 -4.74 17.19 -8.90
CA ASN A 54 -4.23 17.46 -10.26
C ASN A 54 -3.25 16.36 -10.77
N GLY A 55 -3.16 15.24 -10.08
CA GLY A 55 -2.34 14.10 -10.49
C GLY A 55 -2.83 12.80 -9.88
N GLU A 56 -2.08 11.72 -10.14
CA GLU A 56 -2.30 10.42 -9.51
C GLU A 56 -1.82 10.47 -8.04
N LEU A 57 -2.66 9.95 -7.17
CA LEU A 57 -2.35 9.72 -5.76
C LEU A 57 -2.02 8.24 -5.60
N ASP A 58 -1.04 7.97 -4.76
CA ASP A 58 -0.53 6.64 -4.44
C ASP A 58 -0.03 6.76 -3.00
N ARG A 59 -0.77 6.15 -2.07
CA ARG A 59 -0.51 6.22 -0.64
C ARG A 59 0.73 5.41 -0.29
N GLU A 60 0.99 4.30 -0.97
CA GLU A 60 2.21 3.51 -0.80
C GLU A 60 3.45 4.34 -1.14
N ARG A 61 3.33 5.31 -2.05
CA ARG A 61 4.39 6.27 -2.37
C ARG A 61 4.45 7.43 -1.39
N GLU A 62 3.32 8.07 -1.06
CA GLU A 62 3.26 9.21 -0.14
C GLU A 62 1.86 9.32 0.49
N ASP A 63 1.78 9.10 1.80
CA ASP A 63 0.51 9.07 2.53
C ASP A 63 0.07 10.46 3.02
N LYS A 64 0.97 11.46 3.04
CA LYS A 64 0.69 12.75 3.66
C LYS A 64 1.40 13.90 2.96
N TYR A 65 0.66 14.98 2.73
CA TYR A 65 1.20 16.23 2.20
C TYR A 65 0.95 17.39 3.15
N ILE A 66 2.00 18.12 3.51
CA ILE A 66 1.90 19.38 4.26
C ILE A 66 2.32 20.51 3.33
N LEU A 67 1.35 21.31 2.90
CA LEU A 67 1.54 22.35 1.89
C LEU A 67 1.38 23.73 2.50
N THR A 68 2.26 24.65 2.14
CA THR A 68 2.07 26.06 2.52
C THR A 68 1.30 26.76 1.42
N VAL A 69 0.08 27.22 1.72
CA VAL A 69 -0.74 28.04 0.83
C VAL A 69 -0.57 29.49 1.21
N VAL A 70 -0.32 30.33 0.21
CA VAL A 70 -0.13 31.77 0.38
C VAL A 70 -1.26 32.53 -0.31
N ALA A 71 -1.87 33.44 0.43
CA ALA A 71 -2.75 34.47 -0.12
C ALA A 71 -1.95 35.77 -0.23
N ARG A 72 -1.97 36.42 -1.40
CA ARG A 72 -1.23 37.65 -1.67
C ARG A 72 -2.12 38.68 -2.35
N ASP A 73 -2.07 39.91 -1.85
CA ASP A 73 -2.75 41.05 -2.47
C ASP A 73 -2.08 41.48 -3.79
N ASN A 74 -2.74 42.41 -4.50
CA ASN A 74 -2.20 43.03 -5.70
C ASN A 74 -1.74 44.47 -5.46
N GLY A 75 -1.21 44.78 -4.27
CA GLY A 75 -0.68 46.10 -3.93
C GLY A 75 0.37 46.58 -4.95
N TYR A 76 0.25 47.84 -5.38
CA TYR A 76 1.08 48.42 -6.45
C TYR A 76 2.54 48.62 -6.03
N GLU A 77 2.78 49.25 -4.88
CA GLU A 77 4.14 49.53 -4.39
C GLU A 77 4.71 48.38 -3.54
N LYS A 78 3.85 47.75 -2.74
CA LYS A 78 4.22 46.63 -1.88
C LYS A 78 3.07 45.64 -1.85
N ARG A 79 3.38 44.37 -2.08
CA ARG A 79 2.43 43.27 -1.93
C ARG A 79 2.54 42.67 -0.55
N LEU A 80 1.43 42.50 0.16
CA LEU A 80 1.38 41.78 1.42
C LEU A 80 0.88 40.36 1.18
N SER A 81 1.30 39.46 2.07
CA SER A 81 0.90 38.06 2.00
C SER A 81 0.72 37.46 3.38
N SER A 82 -0.23 36.55 3.47
CA SER A 82 -0.41 35.65 4.62
C SER A 82 -0.30 34.21 4.14
N SER A 83 0.13 33.31 5.01
CA SER A 83 0.31 31.89 4.69
C SER A 83 -0.34 31.00 5.73
N VAL A 84 -0.86 29.86 5.28
CA VAL A 84 -1.42 28.81 6.12
C VAL A 84 -0.90 27.44 5.69
N SER A 85 -0.70 26.55 6.65
CA SER A 85 -0.38 25.14 6.38
C SER A 85 -1.66 24.37 6.11
N VAL A 86 -1.72 23.70 4.97
CA VAL A 86 -2.78 22.78 4.58
C VAL A 86 -2.22 21.37 4.67
N GLU A 87 -2.79 20.57 5.57
CA GLU A 87 -2.48 19.16 5.71
C GLU A 87 -3.48 18.33 4.89
N ILE A 88 -2.96 17.42 4.07
CA ILE A 88 -3.72 16.49 3.24
C ILE A 88 -3.29 15.07 3.58
N GLN A 89 -4.23 14.25 4.02
CA GLN A 89 -4.04 12.83 4.26
C GLN A 89 -4.57 12.06 3.05
N VAL A 90 -3.72 11.21 2.46
CA VAL A 90 -4.15 10.22 1.48
C VAL A 90 -4.68 9.01 2.25
N LEU A 91 -5.91 8.61 1.94
CA LEU A 91 -6.58 7.46 2.52
C LEU A 91 -6.34 6.24 1.64
N ASP A 92 -6.03 5.14 2.32
CA ASP A 92 -5.74 3.84 1.75
C ASP A 92 -6.97 3.19 1.10
N VAL A 93 -6.74 2.57 -0.06
CA VAL A 93 -7.68 1.74 -0.80
C VAL A 93 -7.06 0.36 -0.96
N ASN A 94 -7.88 -0.71 -0.92
CA ASN A 94 -7.38 -2.07 -1.09
C ASN A 94 -7.09 -2.37 -2.57
N ASP A 95 -5.94 -1.94 -3.08
CA ASP A 95 -5.53 -2.10 -4.48
C ASP A 95 -4.22 -2.90 -4.67
N ASN A 96 -3.55 -3.27 -3.58
CA ASN A 96 -2.46 -4.24 -3.58
C ASN A 96 -2.97 -5.60 -3.10
N SER A 97 -2.42 -6.67 -3.68
CA SER A 97 -2.73 -8.04 -3.26
C SER A 97 -1.53 -8.67 -2.57
N PRO A 98 -1.71 -9.60 -1.62
CA PRO A 98 -0.59 -10.20 -0.91
C PRO A 98 0.39 -10.86 -1.89
N GLN A 99 1.68 -10.60 -1.77
CA GLN A 99 2.73 -11.19 -2.61
C GLN A 99 3.63 -12.11 -1.79
N PHE A 100 3.68 -13.40 -2.15
CA PHE A 100 4.58 -14.35 -1.53
C PHE A 100 6.05 -14.06 -1.84
N PHE A 101 6.95 -14.27 -0.87
CA PHE A 101 8.39 -14.10 -1.06
C PHE A 101 9.22 -15.13 -0.27
N ASN A 102 10.39 -15.49 -0.80
CA ASN A 102 11.30 -16.42 -0.12
C ASN A 102 12.29 -15.67 0.77
N TYR A 103 12.05 -15.69 2.08
CA TYR A 103 12.88 -15.00 3.07
C TYR A 103 14.35 -15.42 3.04
N ASN A 104 14.66 -16.69 2.75
CA ASN A 104 16.03 -17.18 2.72
C ASN A 104 16.78 -16.68 1.48
N GLU A 105 16.11 -16.54 0.33
CA GLU A 105 16.68 -15.95 -0.88
C GLU A 105 16.90 -14.44 -0.70
N LEU A 106 15.95 -13.73 -0.07
CA LEU A 106 16.10 -12.31 0.27
C LEU A 106 17.29 -12.05 1.20
N LYS A 107 17.51 -12.91 2.20
CA LYS A 107 18.67 -12.77 3.13
C LYS A 107 20.02 -13.03 2.47
N GLN A 108 20.07 -13.89 1.46
CA GLN A 108 21.30 -14.20 0.74
C GLN A 108 21.60 -13.17 -0.35
N TRP A 109 20.60 -12.37 -0.75
CA TRP A 109 20.77 -11.33 -1.75
C TRP A 109 21.57 -10.13 -1.20
N LYS A 110 22.77 -9.94 -1.76
CA LYS A 110 23.64 -8.77 -1.53
C LYS A 110 23.95 -8.01 -2.82
N SER A 111 23.25 -8.29 -3.92
CA SER A 111 23.60 -7.68 -5.21
C SER A 111 22.92 -6.31 -5.38
N PRO A 112 23.62 -5.33 -5.97
CA PRO A 112 23.09 -3.98 -6.25
C PRO A 112 22.12 -3.92 -7.43
N ASP A 113 21.87 -5.03 -8.14
CA ASP A 113 21.04 -5.03 -9.35
C ASP A 113 19.54 -5.09 -9.00
N ALA A 114 18.88 -3.94 -9.00
CA ALA A 114 17.45 -3.78 -8.71
C ALA A 114 16.55 -4.66 -9.61
N ASP A 115 16.94 -4.88 -10.86
CA ASP A 115 16.14 -5.64 -11.84
C ASP A 115 15.98 -7.14 -11.47
N LYS A 116 16.89 -7.69 -10.66
CA LYS A 116 16.81 -9.08 -10.20
C LYS A 116 16.08 -9.22 -8.86
N TYR A 117 15.94 -8.12 -8.10
CA TYR A 117 15.14 -8.07 -6.88
C TYR A 117 13.63 -8.26 -7.17
N GLU A 118 13.12 -7.61 -8.22
CA GLU A 118 11.73 -7.79 -8.67
C GLU A 118 11.46 -9.23 -9.16
N ALA A 119 12.46 -9.92 -9.71
CA ALA A 119 12.33 -11.32 -10.11
C ALA A 119 12.25 -12.31 -8.93
N VAL A 120 12.85 -11.98 -7.76
CA VAL A 120 12.72 -12.77 -6.52
C VAL A 120 11.33 -12.57 -5.87
N LYS A 121 10.62 -11.50 -6.26
CA LYS A 121 9.23 -11.21 -5.86
C LYS A 121 8.21 -12.10 -6.59
N MET A 122 8.62 -12.82 -7.65
CA MET A 122 7.74 -13.76 -8.35
C MET A 122 7.47 -14.98 -7.47
N MET A 123 6.18 -15.33 -7.33
CA MET A 123 5.65 -16.46 -6.53
C MET A 123 6.68 -17.58 -6.27
N PRO A 124 7.31 -17.60 -5.09
CA PRO A 124 8.31 -18.62 -4.80
C PRO A 124 7.63 -19.98 -4.69
N VAL A 125 8.16 -20.96 -5.42
CA VAL A 125 7.84 -22.36 -5.15
C VAL A 125 8.61 -22.76 -3.90
N TYR A 126 7.92 -22.85 -2.76
CA TYR A 126 8.50 -23.36 -1.53
C TYR A 126 8.74 -24.87 -1.65
N LYS A 127 9.97 -25.31 -1.39
CA LYS A 127 10.35 -26.72 -1.36
C LYS A 127 10.76 -27.11 0.05
N ALA A 128 10.27 -28.26 0.50
CA ALA A 128 10.62 -28.88 1.76
C ALA A 128 10.80 -30.38 1.58
N THR A 129 11.64 -30.99 2.40
CA THR A 129 11.86 -32.43 2.47
C THR A 129 11.55 -32.91 3.87
N LEU A 130 10.77 -33.97 3.99
CA LEU A 130 10.41 -34.60 5.26
C LEU A 130 10.69 -36.09 5.19
N GLU A 131 11.02 -36.68 6.34
CA GLU A 131 11.02 -38.13 6.48
C GLU A 131 9.57 -38.64 6.56
N GLU A 132 9.27 -39.79 5.97
CA GLU A 132 7.90 -40.36 5.98
C GLU A 132 7.42 -40.70 7.40
N ASN A 133 8.35 -41.01 8.30
CA ASN A 133 8.09 -41.33 9.70
C ASN A 133 7.95 -40.08 10.58
N ALA A 134 7.99 -38.87 9.99
CA ALA A 134 7.87 -37.61 10.70
C ALA A 134 6.59 -37.60 11.55
N PRO A 135 6.67 -37.23 12.84
CA PRO A 135 5.50 -37.14 13.69
C PRO A 135 4.42 -36.18 13.14
N ILE A 136 3.17 -36.43 13.51
CA ILE A 136 2.10 -35.44 13.30
C ILE A 136 2.44 -34.17 14.08
N GLY A 137 2.24 -33.01 13.46
CA GLY A 137 2.63 -31.70 13.98
C GLY A 137 4.05 -31.27 13.58
N THR A 138 4.76 -32.07 12.77
CA THR A 138 6.06 -31.67 12.23
C THR A 138 5.90 -30.45 11.33
N THR A 139 6.71 -29.43 11.55
CA THR A 139 6.79 -28.26 10.67
C THR A 139 7.39 -28.66 9.32
N VAL A 140 6.65 -28.39 8.25
CA VAL A 140 7.05 -28.63 6.85
C VAL A 140 7.84 -27.43 6.32
N ALA A 141 7.21 -26.26 6.40
CA ALA A 141 7.75 -25.01 5.88
C ALA A 141 7.09 -23.84 6.58
N ARG A 142 7.66 -22.65 6.40
CA ARG A 142 7.01 -21.38 6.73
C ARG A 142 7.00 -20.52 5.48
N VAL A 143 5.81 -20.06 5.10
CA VAL A 143 5.62 -19.13 3.99
C VAL A 143 5.51 -17.71 4.51
N TYR A 144 5.81 -16.76 3.64
CA TYR A 144 5.69 -15.33 3.93
C TYR A 144 5.09 -14.63 2.72
N ALA A 145 4.12 -13.77 2.97
CA ALA A 145 3.60 -12.81 2.01
C ALA A 145 3.66 -11.40 2.59
N ASN A 146 3.73 -10.41 1.72
CA ASN A 146 3.63 -9.00 2.07
C ASN A 146 2.52 -8.35 1.25
N ASP A 147 1.79 -7.44 1.88
CA ASP A 147 0.82 -6.57 1.25
C ASP A 147 1.29 -5.14 1.49
N SER A 148 1.21 -4.28 0.47
CA SER A 148 1.68 -2.89 0.55
C SER A 148 0.63 -1.98 1.18
N ASP A 149 -0.62 -2.41 1.22
CA ASP A 149 -1.73 -1.62 1.75
C ASP A 149 -1.62 -1.43 3.28
N PHE A 150 -2.40 -0.51 3.81
CA PHE A 150 -2.29 -0.11 5.19
C PHE A 150 -2.81 -1.21 6.13
N ILE A 151 -1.99 -1.65 7.08
CA ILE A 151 -2.41 -2.68 8.05
C ILE A 151 -3.51 -2.15 8.99
N GLY A 152 -3.52 -0.83 9.27
CA GLY A 152 -4.40 -0.25 10.29
C GLY A 152 -5.89 -0.27 9.94
N ASN A 153 -6.25 -0.39 8.67
CA ASN A 153 -7.64 -0.58 8.21
C ASN A 153 -7.94 -2.04 7.78
N GLY A 154 -6.94 -2.93 7.79
CA GLY A 154 -7.06 -4.34 7.41
C GLY A 154 -6.68 -4.66 5.96
N ASN A 155 -6.52 -3.67 5.09
CA ASN A 155 -6.16 -3.88 3.68
C ASN A 155 -4.77 -4.51 3.57
N GLY A 156 -3.81 -4.12 4.42
CA GLY A 156 -2.50 -4.77 4.49
C GLY A 156 -2.43 -6.05 5.35
N LEU A 157 -3.53 -6.49 5.97
CA LEU A 157 -3.48 -7.56 6.97
C LEU A 157 -3.75 -8.93 6.34
N ILE A 158 -2.73 -9.80 6.33
CA ILE A 158 -2.75 -11.06 5.59
C ILE A 158 -3.21 -12.24 6.46
N LEU A 159 -4.06 -13.11 5.90
CA LEU A 159 -4.36 -14.45 6.38
C LEU A 159 -3.96 -15.52 5.36
N TYR A 160 -3.40 -16.63 5.86
CA TYR A 160 -3.01 -17.78 5.06
C TYR A 160 -4.03 -18.92 5.13
N SER A 161 -4.21 -19.65 4.03
CA SER A 161 -5.11 -20.81 4.00
C SER A 161 -4.63 -21.91 3.05
N LEU A 162 -5.10 -23.14 3.33
CA LEU A 162 -4.97 -24.29 2.45
C LEU A 162 -6.37 -24.63 1.90
N PRO A 163 -6.68 -24.28 0.63
CA PRO A 163 -7.97 -24.63 0.04
C PRO A 163 -8.20 -26.15 0.03
N GLN A 164 -9.16 -26.62 0.84
CA GLN A 164 -9.40 -28.06 1.07
C GLN A 164 -9.65 -28.86 -0.21
N ARG A 165 -10.30 -28.28 -1.22
CA ARG A 165 -10.51 -28.95 -2.52
C ARG A 165 -9.21 -29.28 -3.26
N LYS A 166 -8.12 -28.57 -2.95
CA LYS A 166 -6.77 -28.80 -3.51
C LYS A 166 -5.85 -29.56 -2.53
N ASN A 167 -6.21 -29.63 -1.24
CA ASN A 167 -5.51 -30.44 -0.23
C ASN A 167 -6.03 -31.88 -0.26
N GLN A 168 -5.76 -32.60 -1.36
CA GLN A 168 -6.39 -33.87 -1.76
C GLN A 168 -6.42 -34.97 -0.70
N LEU A 169 -5.58 -34.90 0.34
CA LEU A 169 -5.44 -35.92 1.38
C LEU A 169 -5.60 -35.40 2.82
N ASN A 170 -5.84 -34.09 3.02
CA ASN A 170 -5.88 -33.47 4.35
C ASN A 170 -4.67 -33.84 5.24
N LEU A 171 -3.47 -33.93 4.65
CA LEU A 171 -2.24 -34.30 5.37
C LEU A 171 -1.50 -33.08 5.94
N PHE A 172 -1.87 -31.88 5.51
CA PHE A 172 -1.22 -30.63 5.90
C PHE A 172 -2.23 -29.61 6.42
N SER A 173 -1.80 -28.83 7.40
CA SER A 173 -2.50 -27.63 7.88
C SER A 173 -1.57 -26.41 7.81
N ILE A 174 -2.13 -25.21 7.85
CA ILE A 174 -1.37 -23.96 7.91
C ILE A 174 -1.90 -23.08 9.05
N ASP A 175 -0.99 -22.48 9.81
CA ASP A 175 -1.35 -21.40 10.72
C ASP A 175 -1.75 -20.16 9.92
N SER A 176 -2.99 -19.70 10.13
CA SER A 176 -3.57 -18.61 9.35
C SER A 176 -2.87 -17.26 9.50
N LYS A 177 -2.07 -17.04 10.55
CA LYS A 177 -1.39 -15.75 10.80
C LYS A 177 0.11 -15.87 10.61
N GLU A 178 0.69 -16.99 11.03
CA GLU A 178 2.14 -17.18 11.03
C GLU A 178 2.67 -17.83 9.75
N GLY A 179 1.79 -18.38 8.90
CA GLY A 179 2.16 -19.03 7.65
C GLY A 179 2.93 -20.34 7.86
N ILE A 180 2.82 -20.97 9.03
CA ILE A 180 3.53 -22.20 9.36
C ILE A 180 2.71 -23.40 8.86
N VAL A 181 3.30 -24.19 7.96
CA VAL A 181 2.70 -25.42 7.45
C VAL A 181 3.15 -26.59 8.31
N THR A 182 2.21 -27.42 8.76
CA THR A 182 2.48 -28.60 9.60
C THR A 182 1.81 -29.86 9.07
N THR A 183 2.37 -31.02 9.38
CA THR A 183 1.73 -32.31 9.12
C THR A 183 0.55 -32.54 10.08
N ILE A 184 -0.58 -33.01 9.56
CA ILE A 184 -1.75 -33.45 10.34
C ILE A 184 -2.14 -34.91 10.06
N GLY A 185 -1.44 -35.56 9.14
CA GLY A 185 -1.58 -36.99 8.84
C GLY A 185 -0.22 -37.66 8.68
N ARG A 186 -0.23 -38.99 8.54
CA ARG A 186 0.97 -39.79 8.31
C ARG A 186 1.36 -39.74 6.84
N LEU A 187 2.66 -39.61 6.59
CA LEU A 187 3.24 -39.68 5.26
C LEU A 187 3.62 -41.13 4.95
N ASP A 188 3.60 -41.48 3.67
CA ASP A 188 3.93 -42.82 3.17
C ASP A 188 4.64 -42.62 1.83
N TYR A 189 5.95 -42.89 1.81
CA TYR A 189 6.79 -42.64 0.64
C TYR A 189 6.45 -43.58 -0.52
N GLU A 190 6.15 -44.85 -0.23
CA GLU A 190 5.77 -45.83 -1.25
C GLU A 190 4.43 -45.49 -1.92
N ASN A 191 3.50 -44.87 -1.18
CA ASN A 191 2.23 -44.43 -1.74
C ASN A 191 2.35 -43.08 -2.48
N GLN A 192 3.05 -42.10 -1.91
CA GLN A 192 3.25 -40.79 -2.52
C GLN A 192 4.51 -40.09 -1.98
N ASP A 193 5.48 -39.87 -2.86
CA ASP A 193 6.77 -39.26 -2.57
C ASP A 193 6.81 -37.73 -2.79
N VAL A 194 5.82 -37.18 -3.51
CA VAL A 194 5.70 -35.75 -3.81
C VAL A 194 4.29 -35.24 -3.54
N TYR A 195 4.20 -34.18 -2.73
CA TYR A 195 2.94 -33.50 -2.40
C TYR A 195 2.95 -32.07 -2.92
N ASN A 196 1.98 -31.74 -3.79
CA ASN A 196 1.78 -30.39 -4.27
C ASN A 196 0.70 -29.70 -3.43
N VAL A 197 1.11 -28.75 -2.61
CA VAL A 197 0.21 -28.02 -1.70
C VAL A 197 0.06 -26.59 -2.20
N THR A 198 -1.18 -26.19 -2.53
CA THR A 198 -1.48 -24.78 -2.82
C THR A 198 -1.79 -24.06 -1.53
N ILE A 199 -1.09 -22.96 -1.27
CA ILE A 199 -1.37 -22.02 -0.19
C ILE A 199 -1.93 -20.75 -0.82
N ILE A 200 -2.93 -20.16 -0.18
CA ILE A 200 -3.49 -18.87 -0.56
C ILE A 200 -3.14 -17.86 0.54
N ALA A 201 -2.68 -16.68 0.17
CA ALA A 201 -2.65 -15.51 1.03
C ALA A 201 -3.78 -14.57 0.63
N SER A 202 -4.53 -14.05 1.60
CA SER A 202 -5.61 -13.08 1.36
C SER A 202 -5.53 -11.96 2.37
N ASP A 203 -5.75 -10.73 1.93
CA ASP A 203 -5.91 -9.59 2.83
C ASP A 203 -7.25 -9.63 3.58
N LEU A 204 -7.54 -8.61 4.40
CA LEU A 204 -8.85 -8.38 5.01
C LEU A 204 -9.59 -7.19 4.39
N GLY A 205 -9.17 -6.74 3.21
CA GLY A 205 -9.78 -5.63 2.50
C GLY A 205 -11.18 -5.96 1.97
N SER A 206 -11.85 -4.94 1.42
CA SER A 206 -13.20 -5.08 0.86
C SER A 206 -13.30 -4.38 -0.50
N PRO A 207 -13.30 -5.13 -1.63
CA PRO A 207 -13.19 -6.58 -1.71
C PRO A 207 -11.82 -7.08 -1.27
N SER A 208 -11.76 -8.32 -0.78
CA SER A 208 -10.48 -8.94 -0.44
C SER A 208 -9.71 -9.37 -1.69
N LEU A 209 -8.41 -9.14 -1.71
CA LEU A 209 -7.47 -9.56 -2.75
C LEU A 209 -6.60 -10.72 -2.24
N SER A 210 -6.14 -11.55 -3.17
CA SER A 210 -5.46 -12.81 -2.84
C SER A 210 -4.47 -13.27 -3.90
N SER A 211 -3.46 -14.04 -3.52
CA SER A 211 -2.52 -14.74 -4.41
C SER A 211 -2.43 -16.24 -4.16
#